data_AF-A0A0S8DMA3-F1
#
_entry.id   AF-A0A0S8DMA3-F1
#
_cell.length_a   1.000
_cell.length_b   1.000
_cell.length_c   1.000
_cell.angle_alpha   90.00
_cell.angle_beta   90.00
_cell.angle_gamma   90.00
#
_symmetry.space_group_name_H-M   'P 1'
#
loop_
_entity.id
_entity.type
_entity.pdbx_description
1 polymer ?
#
loop_
_entity_poly.entity_id
_entity_poly.type
_entity_poly.pdbx_seq_one_letter_code
_entity_poly.pdbx_strand_id
1 'polypeptide(L)'
;MSGENIIEELNTQHWDWKLWLRAILCALIIFLTVPIARSIQQIVYQIYGKEFFTHAVLLVFLSALCLLMYLFFFTLRIRSLSQYAWLILSAGIYVYWTIRLGRSHPEEAVHLLEYALLAYFVFRALSHRIRDWTVYITAALFVTLVGIADEFVQWLLPGRVWDYKDVGINMFAGGLFLLAVSQGVRPQTICRPVNTFSVKMLVGSIAGLLIVLALCLSNTPDNVIRYTSIFESLSWLRKEESMTNSITSSFSTKAVWSALFVALIILRAFGKKWEKRLNVSRRTNP
;
A
#
# COMPACT_ATOMS: atom_id res chain seq x y z
N MET A 1 -39.16 10.68 3.47
CA MET A 1 -37.93 11.20 2.83
C MET A 1 -38.27 11.50 1.38
N SER A 2 -38.27 12.77 0.97
CA SER A 2 -38.62 13.17 -0.40
C SER A 2 -37.54 12.73 -1.39
N GLY A 3 -37.93 12.47 -2.64
CA GLY A 3 -37.02 12.03 -3.70
C GLY A 3 -35.90 13.04 -4.02
N GLU A 4 -36.07 14.31 -3.66
CA GLU A 4 -35.05 15.36 -3.81
C GLU A 4 -33.81 15.10 -2.95
N ASN A 5 -33.98 14.60 -1.71
CA ASN A 5 -32.85 14.25 -0.85
C ASN A 5 -32.01 13.09 -1.40
N ILE A 6 -32.61 12.18 -2.18
CA ILE A 6 -31.91 11.03 -2.78
C ILE A 6 -31.06 11.48 -3.96
N ILE A 7 -31.55 12.44 -4.75
CA ILE A 7 -30.81 13.00 -5.89
C ILE A 7 -29.65 13.88 -5.41
N GLU A 8 -29.84 14.64 -4.32
CA GLU A 8 -28.77 15.45 -3.73
C GLU A 8 -27.68 14.60 -3.03
N GLU A 9 -28.06 13.46 -2.42
CA GLU A 9 -27.11 12.50 -1.85
C GLU A 9 -26.33 11.72 -2.93
N LEU A 10 -26.90 11.56 -4.13
CA LEU A 10 -26.21 11.00 -5.30
C LEU A 10 -25.24 12.02 -5.96
N ASN A 11 -25.54 13.32 -5.86
CA ASN A 11 -24.78 14.40 -6.52
C ASN A 11 -23.58 14.90 -5.69
N THR A 12 -23.50 14.57 -4.40
CA THR A 12 -22.36 14.92 -3.52
C THR A 12 -21.22 13.90 -3.55
N GLN A 13 -21.32 12.88 -4.40
CA GLN A 13 -20.36 11.79 -4.50
C GLN A 13 -19.39 11.99 -5.67
N HIS A 14 -18.65 13.09 -5.67
CA HIS A 14 -17.49 13.27 -6.55
C HIS A 14 -16.20 12.86 -5.84
N TRP A 15 -15.23 12.35 -6.60
CA TRP A 15 -13.95 11.99 -5.99
C TRP A 15 -13.28 13.29 -5.54
N ASP A 16 -12.86 13.35 -4.28
CA ASP A 16 -11.99 14.44 -3.85
C ASP A 16 -10.60 14.20 -4.47
N TRP A 17 -10.44 14.70 -5.69
CA TRP A 17 -9.22 14.58 -6.47
C TRP A 17 -8.02 15.20 -5.76
N LYS A 18 -8.23 16.16 -4.83
CA LYS A 18 -7.15 16.75 -4.05
C LYS A 18 -6.56 15.74 -3.07
N LEU A 19 -7.40 14.86 -2.49
CA LEU A 19 -6.92 13.80 -1.59
C LEU A 19 -6.16 12.72 -2.37
N TRP A 20 -6.68 12.33 -3.54
CA TRP A 20 -5.98 11.38 -4.41
C TRP A 20 -4.68 11.94 -4.98
N LEU A 21 -4.66 13.22 -5.33
CA LEU A 21 -3.45 13.90 -5.78
C LEU A 21 -2.35 13.82 -4.72
N ARG A 22 -2.67 13.99 -3.43
CA ARG A 22 -1.68 13.82 -2.35
C ARG A 22 -1.13 12.40 -2.25
N ALA A 23 -1.98 11.39 -2.39
CA ALA A 23 -1.54 9.99 -2.40
C ALA A 23 -0.65 9.68 -3.62
N ILE A 24 -1.03 10.18 -4.80
CA ILE A 24 -0.26 10.03 -6.04
C ILE A 24 1.08 10.76 -5.93
N LEU A 25 1.10 12.00 -5.45
CA LEU A 25 2.33 12.77 -5.25
C LEU A 25 3.26 12.06 -4.26
N CYS A 26 2.72 11.49 -3.17
CA CYS A 26 3.51 10.71 -2.23
C CYS A 26 4.14 9.48 -2.91
N ALA A 27 3.36 8.71 -3.68
CA ALA A 27 3.88 7.55 -4.42
C ALA A 27 4.91 7.95 -5.49
N LEU A 28 4.68 9.07 -6.20
CA LEU A 28 5.63 9.60 -7.17
C LEU A 28 6.93 10.01 -6.51
N ILE A 29 6.90 10.64 -5.33
CA ILE A 29 8.13 10.98 -4.59
C ILE A 29 8.91 9.71 -4.23
N ILE A 30 8.24 8.65 -3.77
CA ILE A 30 8.88 7.35 -3.50
C ILE A 30 9.58 6.85 -4.78
N PHE A 31 8.85 6.73 -5.89
CA PHE A 31 9.41 6.24 -7.17
C PHE A 31 10.53 7.12 -7.73
N LEU A 32 10.45 8.44 -7.59
CA LEU A 32 11.49 9.37 -8.04
C LEU A 32 12.74 9.31 -7.16
N THR A 33 12.62 8.82 -5.92
CA THR A 33 13.75 8.66 -5.00
C THR A 33 14.56 7.42 -5.33
N VAL A 34 13.93 6.36 -5.86
CA VAL A 34 14.58 5.08 -6.22
C VAL A 34 15.91 5.21 -6.99
N PRO A 35 16.00 5.95 -8.12
CA PRO A 35 17.25 6.05 -8.88
C PRO A 35 18.36 6.82 -8.16
N ILE A 36 18.03 7.73 -7.24
CA ILE A 36 18.99 8.56 -6.51
C ILE A 36 19.30 8.05 -5.11
N ALA A 37 18.51 7.09 -4.59
CA ALA A 37 18.58 6.60 -3.23
C ALA A 37 19.98 6.08 -2.86
N ARG A 38 20.63 5.31 -3.75
CA ARG A 38 22.00 4.79 -3.51
C ARG A 38 23.03 5.91 -3.37
N SER A 39 22.95 6.94 -4.22
CA SER A 39 23.86 8.07 -4.18
C SER A 39 23.69 8.86 -2.89
N ILE A 40 22.44 9.13 -2.50
CA ILE A 40 22.13 9.79 -1.23
C ILE A 40 22.64 8.96 -0.05
N GLN A 41 22.39 7.65 -0.06
CA GLN A 41 22.84 6.73 0.98
C GLN A 41 24.36 6.75 1.14
N GLN A 42 25.12 6.67 0.05
CA GLN A 42 26.59 6.72 0.09
C GLN A 42 27.11 8.04 0.66
N ILE A 43 26.52 9.17 0.25
CA ILE A 43 26.88 10.50 0.75
C ILE A 43 26.60 10.59 2.26
N VAL A 44 25.42 10.18 2.69
CA VAL A 44 25.03 10.19 4.12
C VAL A 44 25.94 9.27 4.94
N TYR A 45 26.28 8.09 4.42
CA TYR A 45 27.19 7.16 5.10
C TYR A 45 28.59 7.73 5.28
N GLN A 46 29.08 8.50 4.32
CA GLN A 46 30.39 9.15 4.40
C GLN A 46 30.41 10.32 5.39
N ILE A 47 29.34 11.12 5.46
CA ILE A 47 29.30 12.35 6.27
C ILE A 47 28.86 12.08 7.71
N TYR A 48 27.79 11.29 7.89
CA TYR A 48 27.09 11.13 9.16
C TYR A 48 27.11 9.70 9.71
N GLY A 49 27.57 8.73 8.91
CA GLY A 49 27.56 7.31 9.27
C GLY A 49 26.21 6.63 9.05
N LYS A 50 26.21 5.29 9.15
CA LYS A 50 25.04 4.44 8.84
C LYS A 50 23.85 4.67 9.78
N GLU A 51 24.13 4.89 11.06
CA GLU A 51 23.11 5.05 12.11
C GLU A 51 22.24 6.31 11.94
N PHE A 52 22.69 7.25 11.10
CA PHE A 52 21.96 8.49 10.84
C PHE A 52 20.52 8.22 10.37
N PHE A 53 20.31 7.26 9.47
CA PHE A 53 18.96 6.94 8.97
C PHE A 53 18.04 6.45 10.09
N THR A 54 18.52 5.54 10.93
CA THR A 54 17.78 5.03 12.09
C THR A 54 17.37 6.18 13.01
N HIS A 55 18.32 7.06 13.35
CA HIS A 55 18.06 8.18 14.24
C HIS A 55 17.11 9.22 13.61
N ALA A 56 17.26 9.51 12.32
CA ALA A 56 16.38 10.43 11.60
C ALA A 56 14.94 9.92 11.56
N VAL A 57 14.74 8.63 11.24
CA VAL A 57 13.41 7.99 11.23
C VAL A 57 12.79 8.01 12.63
N LEU A 58 13.54 7.63 13.66
CA LEU A 58 13.06 7.68 15.05
C LEU A 58 12.71 9.11 15.48
N LEU A 59 13.52 10.11 15.12
CA LEU A 59 13.27 11.50 15.47
C LEU A 59 11.96 12.00 14.85
N VAL A 60 11.76 11.77 13.55
CA VAL A 60 10.53 12.18 12.85
C VAL A 60 9.32 11.46 13.43
N PHE A 61 9.43 10.14 13.64
CA PHE A 61 8.35 9.34 14.21
C PHE A 61 7.96 9.78 15.63
N LEU A 62 8.94 9.92 16.53
CA LEU A 62 8.69 10.33 17.91
C LEU A 62 8.11 11.75 17.97
N SER A 63 8.57 12.67 17.11
CA SER A 63 8.01 14.02 17.01
C SER A 63 6.54 13.99 16.59
N ALA A 64 6.19 13.18 15.60
CA ALA A 64 4.81 12.98 15.16
C ALA A 64 3.94 12.32 16.24
N LEU A 65 4.48 11.34 16.98
CA LEU A 65 3.80 10.68 18.09
C LEU A 65 3.55 11.64 19.25
N CYS A 66 4.54 12.45 19.63
CA CYS A 66 4.40 13.49 20.65
C CYS A 66 3.32 14.50 20.27
N LEU A 67 3.31 14.95 19.01
CA LEU A 67 2.27 15.84 18.50
C LEU A 67 0.88 15.18 18.57
N LEU A 68 0.77 13.90 18.16
CA LEU A 68 -0.49 13.16 18.23
C LEU A 68 -0.99 13.02 19.68
N MET A 69 -0.10 12.67 20.61
CA MET A 69 -0.42 12.56 22.03
C MET A 69 -0.85 13.91 22.63
N TYR A 70 -0.15 14.99 22.25
CA TYR A 70 -0.51 16.35 22.63
C TYR A 70 -1.92 16.70 22.15
N LEU A 71 -2.23 16.45 20.87
CA LEU A 71 -3.56 16.68 20.31
C LEU A 71 -4.62 15.84 21.01
N PHE A 72 -4.34 14.58 21.32
CA PHE A 72 -5.27 13.68 22.03
C PHE A 72 -5.61 14.19 23.43
N PHE A 73 -4.59 14.58 24.19
CA PHE A 73 -4.74 14.95 25.58
C PHE A 73 -5.34 16.36 25.73
N PHE A 74 -4.81 17.34 25.00
CA PHE A 74 -5.16 18.75 25.19
C PHE A 74 -6.27 19.25 24.27
N THR A 75 -6.28 18.81 23.01
CA THR A 75 -7.22 19.35 21.99
C THR A 75 -8.48 18.52 21.89
N LEU A 76 -8.33 17.21 21.67
CA LEU A 76 -9.45 16.28 21.47
C LEU A 76 -9.99 15.72 22.79
N ARG A 77 -9.27 15.90 23.90
CA ARG A 77 -9.62 15.46 25.25
C ARG A 77 -10.06 13.99 25.32
N ILE A 78 -9.38 13.13 24.57
CA ILE A 78 -9.67 11.69 24.52
C ILE A 78 -9.18 11.05 25.83
N ARG A 79 -10.06 10.35 26.55
CA ARG A 79 -9.77 9.73 27.86
C ARG A 79 -9.79 8.20 27.87
N SER A 80 -9.87 7.56 26.69
CA SER A 80 -9.93 6.10 26.60
C SER A 80 -8.55 5.46 26.76
N LEU A 81 -8.35 4.71 27.86
CA LEU A 81 -7.11 3.95 28.10
C LEU A 81 -6.80 2.96 26.96
N SER A 82 -7.82 2.35 26.37
CA SER A 82 -7.64 1.41 25.25
C SER A 82 -7.03 2.10 24.03
N GLN A 83 -7.41 3.34 23.73
CA GLN A 83 -6.87 4.09 22.60
C GLN A 83 -5.38 4.42 22.81
N TYR A 84 -5.01 4.88 24.01
CA TYR A 84 -3.61 5.11 24.36
C TYR A 84 -2.79 3.81 24.33
N ALA A 85 -3.32 2.70 24.86
CA ALA A 85 -2.66 1.41 24.84
C ALA A 85 -2.36 0.94 23.41
N TRP A 86 -3.32 1.06 22.50
CA TRP A 86 -3.10 0.72 21.09
C TRP A 86 -2.07 1.62 20.40
N LEU A 87 -2.08 2.93 20.68
CA LEU A 87 -1.08 3.83 20.12
C LEU A 87 0.33 3.55 20.66
N ILE A 88 0.47 3.29 21.95
CA ILE A 88 1.75 2.92 22.58
C ILE A 88 2.23 1.57 22.05
N LEU A 89 1.34 0.59 21.90
CA LEU A 89 1.68 -0.72 21.35
C LEU A 89 2.16 -0.60 19.89
N SER A 90 1.40 0.10 19.04
CA SER A 90 1.80 0.34 17.65
C SER A 90 3.13 1.11 17.57
N ALA A 91 3.33 2.10 18.43
CA ALA A 91 4.59 2.84 18.51
C ALA A 91 5.77 1.98 18.97
N GLY A 92 5.57 1.13 19.98
CA GLY A 92 6.59 0.20 20.45
C GLY A 92 7.00 -0.79 19.36
N ILE A 93 6.03 -1.32 18.61
CA ILE A 93 6.28 -2.20 17.46
C ILE A 93 7.07 -1.44 16.37
N TYR A 94 6.68 -0.19 16.06
CA TYR A 94 7.37 0.63 15.07
C TYR A 94 8.83 0.90 15.47
N VAL A 95 9.06 1.32 16.72
CA VAL A 95 10.40 1.60 17.25
C VAL A 95 11.25 0.33 17.26
N TYR A 96 10.70 -0.81 17.69
CA TYR A 96 11.40 -2.09 17.68
C TYR A 96 11.88 -2.47 16.27
N TRP A 97 11.00 -2.39 15.28
CA TRP A 97 11.36 -2.72 13.90
C TRP A 97 12.35 -1.71 13.30
N THR A 98 12.19 -0.42 13.61
CA THR A 98 13.13 0.63 13.18
C THR A 98 14.55 0.34 13.70
N ILE A 99 14.70 0.00 14.99
CA ILE A 99 16.00 -0.36 15.57
C ILE A 99 16.53 -1.67 14.99
N ARG A 100 15.66 -2.66 14.77
CA ARG A 100 16.04 -3.95 14.20
C ARG A 100 16.58 -3.79 12.78
N LEU A 101 15.89 -3.04 11.93
CA LEU A 101 16.34 -2.72 10.57
C LEU A 101 17.61 -1.87 10.61
N GLY A 102 17.67 -0.87 11.51
CA GLY A 102 18.83 -0.02 11.77
C GLY A 102 20.15 -0.77 11.92
N ARG A 103 20.13 -1.93 12.59
CA ARG A 103 21.33 -2.75 12.82
C ARG A 103 21.83 -3.51 11.59
N SER A 104 20.97 -3.77 10.62
CA SER A 104 21.28 -4.61 9.46
C SER A 104 21.34 -3.79 8.18
N HIS A 105 20.29 -3.02 7.91
CA HIS A 105 20.09 -2.21 6.72
C HIS A 105 19.37 -0.90 7.13
N PRO A 106 20.09 0.06 7.73
CA PRO A 106 19.48 1.28 8.27
C PRO A 106 18.69 2.10 7.25
N GLU A 107 19.03 2.01 5.97
CA GLU A 107 18.27 2.62 4.88
C GLU A 107 16.84 2.03 4.75
N GLU A 108 16.63 0.75 5.05
CA GLU A 108 15.31 0.11 5.00
C GLU A 108 14.36 0.68 6.06
N ALA A 109 14.89 1.31 7.12
CA ALA A 109 14.06 1.99 8.11
C ALA A 109 13.29 3.18 7.51
N VAL A 110 13.79 3.79 6.43
CA VAL A 110 13.11 4.90 5.74
C VAL A 110 11.79 4.44 5.13
N HIS A 111 11.73 3.20 4.63
CA HIS A 111 10.52 2.61 4.07
C HIS A 111 9.39 2.55 5.10
N LEU A 112 9.71 2.31 6.38
CA LEU A 112 8.71 2.33 7.46
C LEU A 112 8.00 3.69 7.55
N LEU A 113 8.71 4.79 7.30
CA LEU A 113 8.16 6.14 7.33
C LEU A 113 7.37 6.46 6.05
N GLU A 114 7.97 6.17 4.88
CA GLU A 114 7.39 6.45 3.57
C GLU A 114 6.04 5.74 3.37
N TYR A 115 5.99 4.44 3.69
CA TYR A 115 4.79 3.64 3.47
C TYR A 115 3.72 3.84 4.55
N ALA A 116 4.11 4.24 5.76
CA ALA A 116 3.15 4.74 6.76
C ALA A 116 2.50 6.06 6.32
N LEU A 117 3.29 6.99 5.74
CA LEU A 117 2.79 8.24 5.19
C LEU A 117 1.90 8.03 3.96
N LEU A 118 2.28 7.11 3.07
CA LEU A 118 1.44 6.70 1.95
C LEU A 118 0.11 6.11 2.44
N ALA A 119 0.14 5.23 3.45
CA ALA A 119 -1.04 4.66 4.06
C ALA A 119 -1.98 5.72 4.63
N TYR A 120 -1.43 6.78 5.24
CA TYR A 120 -2.22 7.94 5.67
C TYR A 120 -2.96 8.61 4.50
N PHE A 121 -2.27 8.96 3.41
CA PHE A 121 -2.90 9.64 2.28
C PHE A 121 -3.92 8.76 1.56
N VAL A 122 -3.61 7.47 1.35
CA VAL A 122 -4.54 6.50 0.76
C VAL A 122 -5.77 6.32 1.65
N PHE A 123 -5.59 6.15 2.96
CA PHE A 123 -6.70 6.05 3.91
C PHE A 123 -7.58 7.30 3.87
N ARG A 124 -6.98 8.50 3.86
CA ARG A 124 -7.73 9.77 3.78
C ARG A 124 -8.54 9.87 2.49
N ALA A 125 -7.95 9.49 1.35
CA ALA A 125 -8.63 9.51 0.06
C ALA A 125 -9.78 8.50 -0.02
N LEU A 126 -9.58 7.27 0.47
CA LEU A 126 -10.61 6.24 0.49
C LEU A 126 -11.73 6.52 1.50
N SER A 127 -11.39 7.04 2.68
CA SER A 127 -12.35 7.36 3.75
C SER A 127 -13.39 8.41 3.37
N HIS A 128 -13.13 9.18 2.31
CA HIS A 128 -14.12 10.10 1.74
C HIS A 128 -15.37 9.36 1.23
N ARG A 129 -15.20 8.15 0.67
CA ARG A 129 -16.31 7.32 0.15
C ARG A 129 -16.59 6.06 0.94
N ILE A 130 -15.56 5.43 1.50
CA ILE A 130 -15.69 4.19 2.26
C ILE A 130 -15.71 4.54 3.75
N ARG A 131 -16.88 4.43 4.37
CA ARG A 131 -17.11 4.76 5.78
C ARG A 131 -17.34 3.53 6.66
N ASP A 132 -16.94 2.36 6.17
CA ASP A 132 -17.01 1.08 6.87
C ASP A 132 -15.61 0.47 7.01
N TRP A 133 -15.47 -0.60 7.81
CA TRP A 133 -14.19 -1.18 8.17
C TRP A 133 -13.35 -1.67 6.98
N THR A 134 -13.96 -1.93 5.82
CA THR A 134 -13.21 -2.38 4.63
C THR A 134 -12.26 -1.32 4.10
N VAL A 135 -12.41 -0.03 4.51
CA VAL A 135 -11.47 1.04 4.17
C VAL A 135 -10.04 0.71 4.60
N TYR A 136 -9.87 0.07 5.77
CA TYR A 136 -8.56 -0.24 6.31
C TYR A 136 -7.87 -1.33 5.47
N ILE A 137 -8.59 -2.41 5.14
CA ILE A 137 -8.04 -3.47 4.29
C ILE A 137 -7.79 -2.95 2.88
N THR A 138 -8.73 -2.20 2.32
CA THR A 138 -8.57 -1.62 0.98
C THR A 138 -7.35 -0.70 0.94
N ALA A 139 -7.16 0.17 1.93
CA ALA A 139 -5.99 1.03 2.03
C ALA A 139 -4.69 0.21 2.13
N ALA A 140 -4.67 -0.85 2.95
CA ALA A 140 -3.51 -1.73 3.05
C ALA A 140 -3.16 -2.37 1.70
N LEU A 141 -4.16 -2.87 0.96
CA LEU A 141 -3.95 -3.46 -0.37
C LEU A 141 -3.39 -2.45 -1.39
N PHE A 142 -3.86 -1.20 -1.37
CA PHE A 142 -3.32 -0.13 -2.21
C PHE A 142 -1.86 0.18 -1.86
N VAL A 143 -1.52 0.24 -0.57
CA VAL A 143 -0.14 0.46 -0.12
C VAL A 143 0.75 -0.71 -0.53
N THR A 144 0.30 -1.95 -0.38
CA THR A 144 1.03 -3.15 -0.85
C THR A 144 1.20 -3.12 -2.36
N LEU A 145 0.18 -2.74 -3.14
CA LEU A 145 0.28 -2.58 -4.59
C LEU A 145 1.37 -1.58 -4.99
N VAL A 146 1.42 -0.43 -4.31
CA VAL A 146 2.49 0.55 -4.54
C VAL A 146 3.85 0.00 -4.11
N GLY A 147 3.93 -0.75 -3.01
CA GLY A 147 5.18 -1.40 -2.57
C GLY A 147 5.71 -2.44 -3.54
N ILE A 148 4.83 -3.24 -4.16
CA ILE A 148 5.21 -4.18 -5.23
C ILE A 148 5.67 -3.42 -6.48
N ALA A 149 5.01 -2.31 -6.82
CA ALA A 149 5.42 -1.47 -7.94
C ALA A 149 6.77 -0.78 -7.70
N ASP A 150 7.06 -0.38 -6.46
CA ASP A 150 8.35 0.19 -6.07
C ASP A 150 9.47 -0.81 -6.25
N GLU A 151 9.32 -2.03 -5.71
CA GLU A 151 10.27 -3.12 -5.90
C GLU A 151 10.43 -3.49 -7.39
N PHE A 152 9.36 -3.35 -8.18
CA PHE A 152 9.44 -3.58 -9.63
C PHE A 152 10.31 -2.53 -10.31
N VAL A 153 10.13 -1.26 -9.94
CA VAL A 153 10.97 -0.16 -10.44
C VAL A 153 12.41 -0.31 -9.96
N GLN A 154 12.63 -0.74 -8.71
CA GLN A 154 13.98 -1.02 -8.20
C GLN A 154 14.66 -2.13 -9.01
N TRP A 155 13.98 -3.24 -9.30
CA TRP A 155 14.50 -4.32 -10.12
C TRP A 155 14.83 -3.90 -11.57
N LEU A 156 14.15 -2.87 -12.09
CA LEU A 156 14.49 -2.25 -13.38
C LEU A 156 15.72 -1.34 -13.32
N LEU A 157 16.41 -1.21 -12.18
CA LEU A 157 17.67 -0.48 -12.09
C LEU A 157 18.89 -1.42 -12.05
N PRO A 158 20.00 -1.06 -12.73
CA PRO A 158 21.22 -1.87 -12.72
C PRO A 158 21.76 -2.19 -11.32
N GLY A 159 22.08 -3.45 -11.09
CA GLY A 159 22.63 -3.97 -9.84
C GLY A 159 21.67 -3.91 -8.65
N ARG A 160 20.35 -3.84 -8.87
CA ARG A 160 19.32 -4.01 -7.84
C ARG A 160 18.62 -5.35 -8.06
N VAL A 161 18.27 -6.01 -6.96
CA VAL A 161 17.57 -7.30 -6.98
C VAL A 161 16.19 -7.09 -6.38
N TRP A 162 15.20 -7.82 -6.93
CA TRP A 162 13.87 -7.89 -6.36
C TRP A 162 13.90 -8.61 -5.01
N ASP A 163 13.42 -7.98 -3.94
CA ASP A 163 13.31 -8.63 -2.63
C ASP A 163 11.87 -8.61 -2.07
N TYR A 164 11.32 -9.81 -1.83
CA TYR A 164 10.01 -9.93 -1.18
C TYR A 164 9.99 -9.40 0.25
N LYS A 165 11.16 -9.34 0.90
CA LYS A 165 11.32 -8.73 2.21
C LYS A 165 10.94 -7.24 2.18
N ASP A 166 11.33 -6.51 1.14
CA ASP A 166 11.07 -5.07 1.02
C ASP A 166 9.58 -4.81 0.76
N VAL A 167 8.94 -5.62 -0.09
CA VAL A 167 7.46 -5.65 -0.21
C VAL A 167 6.80 -5.89 1.16
N GLY A 168 7.35 -6.82 1.95
CA GLY A 168 6.88 -7.14 3.29
C GLY A 168 7.00 -5.97 4.27
N ILE A 169 8.13 -5.26 4.25
CA ILE A 169 8.38 -4.06 5.06
C ILE A 169 7.39 -2.95 4.68
N ASN A 170 7.19 -2.70 3.39
CA ASN A 170 6.26 -1.70 2.86
C ASN A 170 4.81 -2.00 3.30
N MET A 171 4.38 -3.27 3.16
CA MET A 171 3.06 -3.73 3.63
C MET A 171 2.94 -3.61 5.16
N PHE A 172 3.97 -3.99 5.90
CA PHE A 172 4.00 -3.93 7.36
C PHE A 172 3.86 -2.50 7.87
N ALA A 173 4.60 -1.55 7.28
CA ALA A 173 4.55 -0.14 7.61
C ALA A 173 3.14 0.44 7.46
N GLY A 174 2.52 0.21 6.30
CA GLY A 174 1.15 0.65 6.05
C GLY A 174 0.13 -0.03 6.96
N GLY A 175 0.26 -1.34 7.17
CA GLY A 175 -0.60 -2.11 8.05
C GLY A 175 -0.53 -1.65 9.51
N LEU A 176 0.67 -1.37 10.02
CA LEU A 176 0.89 -0.89 11.37
C LEU A 176 0.29 0.51 11.57
N PHE A 177 0.45 1.40 10.59
CA PHE A 177 -0.22 2.70 10.58
C PHE A 177 -1.75 2.54 10.63
N LEU A 178 -2.32 1.69 9.78
CA LEU A 178 -3.77 1.46 9.72
C LEU A 178 -4.31 0.78 10.99
N LEU A 179 -3.50 -0.06 11.66
CA LEU A 179 -3.82 -0.60 12.98
C LEU A 179 -3.88 0.52 14.04
N ALA A 180 -2.89 1.41 14.05
CA ALA A 180 -2.87 2.57 14.95
C ALA A 180 -4.08 3.49 14.70
N VAL A 181 -4.47 3.71 13.45
CA VAL A 181 -5.67 4.50 13.12
C VAL A 181 -6.95 3.78 13.54
N SER A 182 -7.11 2.50 13.20
CA SER A 182 -8.34 1.76 13.45
C SER A 182 -8.60 1.50 14.94
N GLN A 183 -7.55 1.20 15.72
CA GLN A 183 -7.68 0.85 17.13
C GLN A 183 -7.30 1.96 18.10
N GLY A 184 -6.29 2.77 17.75
CA GLY A 184 -5.85 3.91 18.54
C GLY A 184 -6.69 5.14 18.28
N VAL A 185 -6.73 5.61 17.03
CA VAL A 185 -7.45 6.85 16.69
C VAL A 185 -8.97 6.67 16.70
N ARG A 186 -9.47 5.55 16.17
CA ARG A 186 -10.91 5.22 16.07
C ARG A 186 -11.74 6.39 15.50
N PRO A 187 -11.49 6.80 14.26
CA PRO A 187 -12.22 7.90 13.65
C PRO A 187 -13.73 7.58 13.58
N GLN A 188 -14.55 8.47 14.15
CA GLN A 188 -16.02 8.33 14.16
C GLN A 188 -16.65 8.33 12.76
N THR A 189 -15.90 8.76 11.74
CA THR A 189 -16.34 8.71 10.35
C THR A 189 -16.49 7.29 9.81
N ILE A 190 -15.84 6.29 10.44
CA ILE A 190 -15.82 4.89 10.00
C ILE A 190 -16.73 4.05 10.90
N CYS A 191 -18.05 4.24 10.78
CA CYS A 191 -19.05 3.52 11.57
C CYS A 191 -20.23 3.01 10.75
N ARG A 192 -20.21 3.17 9.42
CA ARG A 192 -21.31 2.74 8.56
C ARG A 192 -21.26 1.23 8.32
N PRO A 193 -22.42 0.58 8.07
CA PRO A 193 -22.43 -0.81 7.63
C PRO A 193 -21.74 -0.95 6.27
N VAL A 194 -21.22 -2.15 6.03
CA VAL A 194 -20.55 -2.50 4.76
C VAL A 194 -21.51 -2.27 3.60
N ASN A 195 -21.07 -1.45 2.64
CA ASN A 195 -21.85 -1.15 1.45
C ASN A 195 -21.31 -1.88 0.21
N THR A 196 -22.08 -1.88 -0.87
CA THR A 196 -21.69 -2.61 -2.08
C THR A 196 -20.49 -1.98 -2.80
N PHE A 197 -20.32 -0.66 -2.71
CA PHE A 197 -19.19 0.04 -3.32
C PHE A 197 -17.87 -0.31 -2.63
N SER A 198 -17.86 -0.37 -1.31
CA SER A 198 -16.68 -0.70 -0.53
C SER A 198 -16.23 -2.14 -0.75
N VAL A 199 -17.17 -3.09 -0.81
CA VAL A 199 -16.87 -4.47 -1.22
C VAL A 199 -16.29 -4.53 -2.63
N LYS A 200 -16.83 -3.76 -3.59
CA LYS A 200 -16.27 -3.72 -4.96
C LYS A 200 -14.85 -3.19 -4.98
N MET A 201 -14.56 -2.12 -4.24
CA MET A 201 -13.21 -1.57 -4.15
C MET A 201 -12.25 -2.56 -3.51
N LEU A 202 -12.64 -3.20 -2.40
CA LEU A 202 -11.87 -4.23 -1.74
C LEU A 202 -11.55 -5.39 -2.70
N VAL A 203 -12.59 -5.93 -3.34
CA VAL A 203 -12.47 -7.05 -4.28
C VAL A 203 -11.63 -6.69 -5.50
N GLY A 204 -11.83 -5.50 -6.07
CA GLY A 204 -11.02 -5.01 -7.18
C GLY A 204 -9.55 -4.84 -6.78
N SER A 205 -9.28 -4.39 -5.55
CA SER A 205 -7.92 -4.27 -5.03
C SER A 205 -7.25 -5.62 -4.81
N ILE A 206 -7.99 -6.62 -4.31
CA ILE A 206 -7.50 -8.01 -4.19
C ILE A 206 -7.17 -8.58 -5.57
N ALA A 207 -8.08 -8.43 -6.54
CA ALA A 207 -7.86 -8.91 -7.90
C ALA A 207 -6.65 -8.21 -8.54
N GLY A 208 -6.54 -6.89 -8.39
CA GLY A 208 -5.38 -6.11 -8.84
C GLY A 208 -4.08 -6.61 -8.22
N LEU A 209 -4.05 -6.83 -6.90
CA LEU A 209 -2.88 -7.37 -6.19
C LEU A 209 -2.47 -8.74 -6.72
N LEU A 210 -3.42 -9.65 -6.91
CA LEU A 210 -3.17 -10.98 -7.45
C LEU A 210 -2.62 -10.91 -8.89
N ILE A 211 -3.15 -10.00 -9.72
CA ILE A 211 -2.67 -9.80 -11.09
C ILE A 211 -1.23 -9.28 -11.08
N VAL A 212 -0.94 -8.23 -10.32
CA VAL A 212 0.41 -7.66 -10.27
C VAL A 212 1.40 -8.68 -9.71
N LEU A 213 1.06 -9.39 -8.63
CA LEU A 213 1.92 -10.44 -8.08
C LEU A 213 2.15 -11.56 -9.09
N ALA A 214 1.13 -11.98 -9.84
CA ALA A 214 1.26 -12.97 -10.90
C ALA A 214 2.18 -12.47 -12.03
N LEU A 215 2.10 -11.19 -12.41
CA LEU A 215 3.02 -10.58 -13.38
C LEU A 215 4.47 -10.59 -12.86
N CYS A 216 4.70 -10.20 -11.60
CA CYS A 216 6.04 -10.26 -10.98
C CYS A 216 6.58 -11.70 -10.98
N LEU A 217 5.78 -12.68 -10.52
CA LEU A 217 6.15 -14.09 -10.49
C LEU A 217 6.37 -14.68 -11.89
N SER A 218 5.73 -14.11 -12.92
CA SER A 218 5.93 -14.53 -14.31
C SER A 218 7.30 -14.12 -14.87
N ASN A 219 8.06 -13.23 -14.21
CA ASN A 219 9.41 -12.82 -14.64
C ASN A 219 10.47 -13.88 -14.28
N THR A 220 10.34 -15.06 -14.86
CA THR A 220 11.35 -16.13 -14.82
C THR A 220 12.54 -15.81 -15.74
N PRO A 221 13.72 -16.44 -15.54
CA PRO A 221 14.88 -16.22 -16.41
C PRO A 221 14.56 -16.38 -17.90
N ASP A 222 13.81 -17.42 -18.26
CA ASP A 222 13.44 -17.70 -19.66
C ASP A 222 12.57 -16.59 -20.24
N ASN A 223 11.62 -16.06 -19.45
CA ASN A 223 10.76 -14.97 -19.89
C ASN A 223 11.57 -13.67 -20.03
N VAL A 224 12.48 -13.39 -19.08
CA VAL A 224 13.42 -12.26 -19.16
C VAL A 224 14.25 -12.33 -20.44
N ILE A 225 14.85 -13.49 -20.73
CA ILE A 225 15.60 -13.71 -21.97
C ILE A 225 14.72 -13.47 -23.21
N ARG A 226 13.47 -13.95 -23.18
CA ARG A 226 12.53 -13.84 -24.31
C ARG A 226 12.14 -12.41 -24.64
N TYR A 227 11.79 -11.57 -23.67
CA TYR A 227 11.43 -10.18 -24.01
C TYR A 227 12.65 -9.29 -24.21
N THR A 228 13.77 -9.56 -23.53
CA THR A 228 15.01 -8.79 -23.77
C THR A 228 15.67 -9.13 -25.10
N SER A 229 15.30 -10.23 -25.79
CA SER A 229 15.72 -10.48 -27.17
C SER A 229 14.94 -9.65 -28.20
N ILE A 230 13.75 -9.19 -27.82
CA ILE A 230 12.93 -8.27 -28.61
C ILE A 230 13.33 -6.82 -28.31
N PHE A 231 13.61 -6.50 -27.04
CA PHE A 231 13.98 -5.17 -26.58
C PHE A 231 15.44 -5.12 -26.14
N GLU A 232 16.34 -4.82 -27.07
CA GLU A 232 17.80 -4.81 -26.83
C GLU A 232 18.24 -3.79 -25.78
N SER A 233 17.49 -2.68 -25.60
CA SER A 233 17.70 -1.69 -24.55
C SER A 233 17.61 -2.27 -23.12
N LEU A 234 16.94 -3.42 -22.96
CA LEU A 234 16.78 -4.14 -21.70
C LEU A 234 17.73 -5.33 -21.57
N SER A 235 18.68 -5.51 -22.49
CA SER A 235 19.60 -6.67 -22.51
C SER A 235 20.43 -6.83 -21.23
N TRP A 236 20.67 -5.74 -20.49
CA TRP A 236 21.36 -5.76 -19.21
C TRP A 236 20.61 -6.55 -18.13
N LEU A 237 19.26 -6.62 -18.18
CA LEU A 237 18.44 -7.41 -17.24
C LEU A 237 18.75 -8.91 -17.29
N ARG A 238 19.32 -9.41 -18.40
CA ARG A 238 19.74 -10.83 -18.51
C ARG A 238 20.85 -11.20 -17.53
N LYS A 239 21.60 -10.21 -17.03
CA LYS A 239 22.70 -10.40 -16.09
C LYS A 239 22.25 -10.26 -14.63
N GLU A 240 21.05 -9.75 -14.40
CA GLU A 240 20.49 -9.55 -13.07
C GLU A 240 19.74 -10.80 -12.60
N GLU A 241 19.57 -10.93 -11.28
CA GLU A 241 18.77 -12.01 -10.71
C GLU A 241 17.29 -11.83 -11.11
N SER A 242 16.70 -12.88 -11.66
CA SER A 242 15.28 -12.91 -12.00
C SER A 242 14.42 -12.89 -10.74
N MET A 243 13.22 -12.30 -10.79
CA MET A 243 12.28 -12.27 -9.65
C MET A 243 11.87 -13.66 -9.13
N THR A 244 12.12 -14.72 -9.91
CA THR A 244 11.86 -16.10 -9.56
C THR A 244 13.03 -16.99 -9.99
N ASN A 245 13.74 -17.59 -9.02
CA ASN A 245 14.85 -18.50 -9.32
C ASN A 245 14.40 -19.79 -10.03
N SER A 246 15.33 -20.45 -10.73
CA SER A 246 15.05 -21.62 -11.59
C SER A 246 14.39 -22.79 -10.86
N ILE A 247 14.69 -22.97 -9.56
CA ILE A 247 14.11 -24.02 -8.70
C ILE A 247 12.63 -23.76 -8.41
N THR A 248 12.20 -22.49 -8.35
CA THR A 248 10.80 -22.08 -8.14
C THR A 248 9.99 -21.96 -9.43
N SER A 249 10.58 -22.16 -10.62
CA SER A 249 9.91 -21.97 -11.92
C SER A 249 8.66 -22.85 -12.15
N SER A 250 8.72 -24.13 -11.76
CA SER A 250 7.59 -25.08 -11.83
C SER A 250 6.47 -24.75 -10.84
N PHE A 251 6.84 -24.27 -9.65
CA PHE A 251 5.89 -23.82 -8.63
C PHE A 251 5.27 -22.47 -9.00
N SER A 252 6.08 -21.56 -9.56
CA SER A 252 5.71 -20.22 -9.97
C SER A 252 4.70 -20.23 -11.11
N THR A 253 4.89 -21.05 -12.15
CA THR A 253 3.91 -21.12 -13.25
C THR A 253 2.53 -21.58 -12.77
N LYS A 254 2.44 -22.59 -11.92
CA LYS A 254 1.16 -23.01 -11.32
C LYS A 254 0.56 -21.93 -10.41
N ALA A 255 1.40 -21.25 -9.62
CA ALA A 255 0.96 -20.17 -8.74
C ALA A 255 0.43 -18.96 -9.53
N VAL A 256 1.11 -18.58 -10.62
CA VAL A 256 0.71 -17.51 -11.55
C VAL A 256 -0.66 -17.81 -12.16
N TRP A 257 -0.83 -18.99 -12.77
CA TRP A 257 -2.12 -19.37 -13.36
C TRP A 257 -3.22 -19.48 -12.30
N SER A 258 -2.91 -19.97 -11.10
CA SER A 258 -3.88 -20.04 -10.00
C SER A 258 -4.30 -18.64 -9.54
N ALA A 259 -3.36 -17.71 -9.38
CA ALA A 259 -3.64 -16.32 -8.98
C ALA A 259 -4.50 -15.61 -10.04
N LEU A 260 -4.16 -15.74 -11.31
CA LEU A 260 -4.94 -15.17 -12.42
C LEU A 260 -6.34 -15.79 -12.52
N PHE A 261 -6.45 -17.11 -12.37
CA PHE A 261 -7.73 -17.80 -12.37
C PHE A 261 -8.63 -17.35 -11.22
N VAL A 262 -8.08 -17.23 -10.01
CA VAL A 262 -8.80 -16.71 -8.84
C VAL A 262 -9.24 -15.26 -9.08
N ALA A 263 -8.35 -14.40 -9.58
CA ALA A 263 -8.70 -13.02 -9.92
C ALA A 263 -9.84 -12.95 -10.95
N LEU A 264 -9.81 -13.78 -12.00
CA LEU A 264 -10.87 -13.87 -13.01
C LEU A 264 -12.20 -14.36 -12.45
N ILE A 265 -12.19 -15.39 -11.57
CA ILE A 265 -13.40 -15.86 -10.88
C ILE A 265 -14.00 -14.72 -10.07
N ILE A 266 -13.17 -14.04 -9.28
CA ILE A 266 -13.58 -12.94 -8.44
C ILE A 266 -14.22 -11.83 -9.28
N LEU A 267 -13.56 -11.38 -10.35
CA LEU A 267 -14.07 -10.34 -11.24
C LEU A 267 -15.37 -10.77 -11.94
N ARG A 268 -15.47 -12.02 -12.41
CA ARG A 268 -16.65 -12.54 -13.11
C ARG A 268 -17.85 -12.72 -12.18
N ALA A 269 -17.64 -13.23 -10.97
CA ALA A 269 -18.70 -13.41 -9.98
C ALA A 269 -19.33 -12.05 -9.60
N PHE A 270 -18.50 -11.02 -9.45
CA PHE A 270 -18.97 -9.67 -9.17
C PHE A 270 -19.59 -8.98 -10.38
N GLY A 271 -19.05 -9.20 -11.59
CA GLY A 271 -19.62 -8.69 -12.84
C GLY A 271 -21.03 -9.21 -13.12
N LYS A 272 -21.28 -10.52 -13.00
CA LYS A 272 -22.61 -11.12 -13.24
C LYS A 272 -23.66 -10.66 -12.24
N LYS A 273 -23.30 -10.55 -10.95
CA LYS A 273 -24.22 -10.07 -9.90
C LYS A 273 -24.62 -8.61 -10.14
N TRP A 274 -23.76 -7.84 -10.80
CA TRP A 274 -23.99 -6.45 -11.15
C TRP A 274 -24.90 -6.27 -12.36
N GLU A 275 -24.66 -7.03 -13.44
CA GLU A 275 -25.52 -7.03 -14.63
C GLU A 275 -26.97 -7.36 -14.27
N LYS A 276 -27.17 -8.32 -13.35
CA LYS A 276 -28.50 -8.66 -12.83
C LYS A 276 -29.16 -7.51 -12.07
N ARG A 277 -28.41 -6.67 -11.32
CA ARG A 277 -28.97 -5.51 -10.59
C ARG A 277 -29.27 -4.33 -11.51
N LEU A 278 -28.40 -4.05 -12.49
CA LEU A 278 -28.66 -3.01 -13.49
C LEU A 278 -29.90 -3.32 -14.33
N ASN A 279 -30.08 -4.59 -14.71
CA ASN A 279 -31.26 -5.03 -15.45
C ASN A 279 -32.55 -4.99 -14.62
N VAL A 280 -32.47 -5.17 -13.29
CA VAL A 280 -33.62 -4.97 -12.39
C VAL A 280 -33.94 -3.49 -12.25
N SER A 281 -32.95 -2.62 -12.03
CA SER A 281 -33.16 -1.17 -11.89
C SER A 281 -33.71 -0.50 -13.16
N ARG A 282 -33.35 -0.99 -14.36
CA ARG A 282 -33.92 -0.51 -15.63
C ARG A 282 -35.36 -0.95 -15.86
N ARG A 283 -35.81 -2.03 -15.21
CA ARG A 283 -37.20 -2.51 -15.33
C ARG A 283 -38.16 -1.84 -14.34
N THR A 284 -37.64 -1.16 -13.32
CA THR A 284 -38.45 -0.54 -12.25
C THR A 284 -38.57 0.98 -12.36
N ASN A 285 -37.92 1.62 -13.35
CA ASN A 285 -38.13 3.03 -13.69
C ASN A 285 -38.86 3.10 -15.05
N PRO A 286 -40.20 3.24 -15.07
CA PRO A 286 -40.93 3.67 -16.26
C PRO A 286 -40.63 5.12 -16.63
#